data_AF-A0A6G7VIX5-F1
#
_entry.id   AF-A0A6G7VIX5-F1
#
_cell.length_a   1.000
_cell.length_b   1.000
_cell.length_c   1.000
_cell.angle_alpha   90.00
_cell.angle_beta   90.00
_cell.angle_gamma   90.00
#
_symmetry.space_group_name_H-M   'P 1'
#
loop_
_entity.id
_entity.type
_entity.pdbx_description
1 polymer ?
#
loop_
_entity_poly.entity_id
_entity_poly.type
_entity_poly.pdbx_seq_one_letter_code
_entity_poly.pdbx_strand_id
1 'polypeptide(L)' 'MADHHEPHEHGTMDITAQEKTFAGFLTFGTRLTIACIAVLIFLAIFRT' A
#
# COMPACT_ATOMS: atom_id res chain seq x y z
N MET A 1 -21.18 -29.28 -22.06
CA MET A 1 -20.13 -28.37 -21.58
C MET A 1 -20.83 -27.04 -21.46
N ALA A 2 -21.19 -26.60 -20.25
CA ALA A 2 -21.97 -25.39 -20.07
C ALA A 2 -21.04 -24.17 -20.14
N ASP A 3 -21.18 -23.42 -21.21
CA ASP A 3 -20.54 -22.13 -21.51
C ASP A 3 -21.15 -21.02 -20.64
N HIS A 4 -20.63 -20.90 -19.42
CA HIS A 4 -20.83 -19.71 -18.59
C HIS A 4 -19.96 -18.56 -19.12
N HIS A 5 -20.44 -17.80 -20.10
CA HIS A 5 -19.88 -16.50 -20.46
C HIS A 5 -20.86 -15.42 -19.99
N GLU A 6 -20.79 -15.05 -18.72
CA GLU A 6 -21.34 -13.75 -18.33
C GLU A 6 -20.48 -12.67 -19.00
N PRO A 7 -21.07 -11.71 -19.74
CA PRO A 7 -20.30 -10.68 -20.41
C PRO A 7 -19.57 -9.84 -19.36
N HIS A 8 -18.26 -10.04 -19.24
CA HIS A 8 -17.42 -9.28 -18.34
C HIS A 8 -17.28 -7.85 -18.87
N GLU A 9 -17.99 -6.89 -18.28
CA GLU A 9 -17.91 -5.48 -18.68
C GLU A 9 -16.62 -4.85 -18.14
N HIS A 10 -15.75 -4.44 -19.05
CA HIS A 10 -14.46 -3.84 -18.70
C HIS A 10 -14.65 -2.57 -17.87
N GLY A 11 -13.92 -2.45 -16.75
CA GLY A 11 -13.96 -1.27 -15.89
C GLY A 11 -15.09 -1.24 -14.84
N THR A 12 -15.96 -2.26 -14.83
CA THR A 12 -17.03 -2.40 -13.82
C THR A 12 -16.63 -3.26 -12.62
N MET A 13 -15.40 -3.79 -12.62
CA MET A 13 -14.87 -4.61 -11.52
C MET A 13 -14.82 -3.78 -10.22
N ASP A 14 -15.30 -4.36 -9.13
CA ASP A 14 -15.14 -3.77 -7.80
C ASP A 14 -13.65 -3.68 -7.43
N ILE A 15 -13.20 -2.46 -7.13
CA ILE A 15 -11.81 -2.13 -6.78
C ILE A 15 -11.62 -1.81 -5.29
N THR A 16 -12.63 -2.03 -4.44
CA THR A 16 -12.59 -1.65 -3.01
C THR A 16 -11.39 -2.24 -2.28
N ALA A 17 -11.00 -3.48 -2.60
CA ALA A 17 -9.85 -4.13 -1.98
C ALA A 17 -8.50 -3.49 -2.38
N GLN A 18 -8.39 -3.08 -3.64
CA GLN A 18 -7.22 -2.44 -4.24
C GLN A 18 -7.03 -1.05 -3.64
N GLU A 19 -8.09 -0.25 -3.54
CA GLU A 19 -8.08 1.07 -2.90
C GLU A 19 -7.66 0.97 -1.43
N LYS A 20 -8.25 0.03 -0.67
CA LYS A 20 -7.87 -0.20 0.72
C LYS A 20 -6.41 -0.59 0.87
N THR A 21 -5.91 -1.45 -0.02
CA THR A 21 -4.51 -1.88 -0.03
C THR A 21 -3.59 -0.71 -0.32
N PHE A 22 -3.93 0.15 -1.28
CA PHE A 22 -3.16 1.34 -1.62
C PHE A 22 -3.12 2.35 -0.46
N ALA A 23 -4.25 2.61 0.19
CA ALA A 23 -4.31 3.46 1.38
C ALA A 23 -3.44 2.90 2.53
N GLY A 24 -3.47 1.57 2.72
CA GLY A 24 -2.60 0.88 3.67
C GLY A 24 -1.12 1.01 3.33
N PHE A 25 -0.77 0.85 2.05
CA PHE A 25 0.60 1.01 1.54
C PHE A 25 1.15 2.40 1.80
N LEU A 26 0.37 3.45 1.50
CA LEU A 26 0.77 4.84 1.78
C LEU A 26 1.02 5.06 3.27
N THR A 27 0.08 4.62 4.12
CA THR A 27 0.20 4.76 5.57
C THR A 27 1.44 4.03 6.11
N PHE A 28 1.70 2.82 5.61
CA PHE A 28 2.90 2.06 5.97
C PHE A 28 4.17 2.78 5.51
N GLY A 29 4.21 3.25 4.25
CA GLY A 29 5.36 3.95 3.69
C GLY A 29 5.71 5.23 4.45
N THR A 30 4.71 6.03 4.85
CA THR A 30 4.91 7.22 5.69
C THR A 30 5.50 6.84 7.05
N ARG A 31 4.94 5.82 7.72
CA ARG A 31 5.43 5.37 9.03
C ARG A 31 6.86 4.81 8.95
N LEU A 32 7.17 4.06 7.89
CA LEU A 32 8.51 3.53 7.65
C LEU A 32 9.52 4.67 7.42
N THR A 33 9.17 5.65 6.59
CA THR A 33 10.02 6.82 6.34
C THR A 33 10.34 7.57 7.62
N ILE A 34 9.32 7.83 8.46
CA ILE A 34 9.50 8.49 9.76
C ILE A 34 10.42 7.65 10.67
N ALA A 35 10.22 6.34 10.73
CA ALA A 35 11.06 5.45 11.54
C ALA A 35 12.53 5.48 11.08
N CYS A 36 12.78 5.43 9.77
CA CYS A 36 14.13 5.54 9.22
C CYS A 36 14.79 6.88 9.60
N ILE A 37 14.08 8.00 9.46
CA ILE A 37 14.59 9.32 9.85
C ILE A 37 14.87 9.37 11.36
N ALA A 38 13.98 8.85 12.19
CA ALA A 38 14.18 8.80 13.64
C ALA A 38 15.45 8.00 14.01
N VAL A 39 15.68 6.86 13.36
CA VAL A 39 16.91 6.06 13.55
C VAL A 39 18.14 6.84 13.09
N LEU A 40 18.10 7.52 11.94
CA LEU A 40 19.21 8.33 11.47
C LEU A 40 19.56 9.48 12.43
N ILE A 41 18.55 10.18 12.96
CA ILE A 41 18.74 11.24 13.96
C ILE A 41 19.33 10.66 15.25
N PHE A 42 18.80 9.54 15.74
CA PHE A 42 19.33 8.85 16.90
C PHE A 42 20.83 8.52 16.69
N LEU A 43 21.16 7.84 15.59
CA LEU A 43 22.55 7.51 15.27
C LEU A 43 23.43 8.76 15.17
N ALA A 44 22.96 9.86 14.60
CA ALA A 44 23.73 11.10 14.50
C ALA A 44 24.05 11.70 15.88
N ILE A 45 23.09 11.69 16.81
CA ILE A 45 23.28 12.20 18.16
C ILE A 45 24.27 11.32 18.95
N PHE A 46 24.09 10.00 18.93
CA PHE A 46 24.92 9.06 19.71
C PHE A 46 26.29 8.75 19.08
N ARG A 47 26.51 9.13 17.82
CA ARG A 47 27.80 9.02 17.13
C ARG A 47 28.77 10.16 17.45
N THR A 48 28.30 11.23 18.09
CA THR A 48 29.15 12.34 18.57
C THR A 48 29.80 11.98 19.90
#